data_AF-A0A1F8P5P7-F1
#
_entry.id   AF-A0A1F8P5P7-F1
#
_cell.length_a   1.000
_cell.length_b   1.000
_cell.length_c   1.000
_cell.angle_alpha   90.00
_cell.angle_beta   90.00
_cell.angle_gamma   90.00
#
_symmetry.space_group_name_H-M   'P 1'
#
loop_
_entity.id
_entity.type
_entity.pdbx_description
1 polymer ?
#
loop_
_entity_poly.entity_id
_entity_poly.type
_entity_poly.pdbx_seq_one_letter_code
_entity_poly.pdbx_strand_id
1 'polypeptide(L)'
;MLAEFDFERAWLAKFSQCLRDLAGDEIRDEVMDGSDNLSEATEPLEVIHWIRGAMERLEANVDQGSLRSIMAGCACQYPTSDLEDLRREYEASRDINVVHRMLQEHFEVLLRDTLGLEKELVAEVVEKGWGTAGVFQGDTIIATKIPKSGYLVEYLRETHPERKRQIYCHCPRVRDALALSEKLPSSYCYCGAGFYKGIWEEILQASVDVEVLESVLAGGEVCKVAIHLPEACK
;
A
#
# COMPACT_ATOMS: atom_id res chain seq x y z
N MET A 1 13.37 -28.47 -1.83
CA MET A 1 12.11 -27.89 -2.32
C MET A 1 11.87 -26.69 -1.44
N LEU A 2 12.22 -25.48 -1.89
CA LEU A 2 11.82 -24.26 -1.19
C LEU A 2 10.30 -24.22 -1.28
N ALA A 3 9.59 -24.11 -0.16
CA ALA A 3 8.15 -23.94 -0.19
C ALA A 3 7.84 -22.70 -1.03
N GLU A 4 7.02 -22.87 -2.05
CA GLU A 4 6.52 -21.78 -2.89
C GLU A 4 5.74 -20.81 -1.99
N PHE A 5 6.02 -19.51 -2.12
CA PHE A 5 5.42 -18.49 -1.26
C PHE A 5 3.97 -18.25 -1.69
N ASP A 6 3.01 -18.83 -0.96
CA ASP A 6 1.58 -18.61 -1.22
C ASP A 6 1.16 -17.21 -0.74
N PHE A 7 1.12 -16.27 -1.69
CA PHE A 7 0.76 -14.88 -1.41
C PHE A 7 -0.64 -14.73 -0.80
N GLU A 8 -1.62 -15.52 -1.26
CA GLU A 8 -3.00 -15.41 -0.78
C GLU A 8 -3.12 -15.88 0.67
N ARG A 9 -2.54 -17.05 1.01
CA ARG A 9 -2.54 -17.52 2.41
C ARG A 9 -1.77 -16.58 3.33
N ALA A 10 -0.65 -16.02 2.88
CA ALA A 10 0.13 -15.06 3.65
C ALA A 10 -0.69 -13.78 3.94
N TRP A 11 -1.47 -13.30 2.97
CA TRP A 11 -2.34 -12.15 3.18
C TRP A 11 -3.55 -12.49 4.07
N LEU A 12 -4.21 -13.63 3.86
CA LEU A 12 -5.35 -14.08 4.68
C LEU A 12 -4.96 -14.23 6.15
N ALA A 13 -3.75 -14.73 6.43
CA ALA A 13 -3.23 -14.82 7.78
C ALA A 13 -3.11 -13.44 8.45
N LYS A 14 -2.57 -12.45 7.73
CA LYS A 14 -2.49 -11.06 8.23
C LYS A 14 -3.88 -10.47 8.45
N PHE A 15 -4.79 -10.65 7.49
CA PHE A 15 -6.14 -10.12 7.57
C PHE A 15 -6.91 -10.72 8.77
N SER A 16 -6.85 -12.04 8.93
CA SER A 16 -7.39 -12.76 10.09
C SER A 16 -6.79 -12.25 11.41
N GLN A 17 -5.48 -11.99 11.46
CA GLN A 17 -4.83 -11.50 12.68
C GLN A 17 -5.28 -10.08 13.01
N CYS A 18 -5.32 -9.16 12.04
CA CYS A 18 -5.80 -7.80 12.23
C CYS A 18 -7.28 -7.75 12.65
N LEU A 19 -8.12 -8.60 12.08
CA LEU A 19 -9.52 -8.74 12.48
C LEU A 19 -9.64 -9.17 13.94
N ARG A 20 -8.90 -10.21 14.36
CA ARG A 20 -8.89 -10.64 15.76
C ARG A 20 -8.46 -9.52 16.70
N ASP A 21 -7.36 -8.86 16.39
CA ASP A 21 -6.74 -7.88 17.28
C ASP A 21 -7.57 -6.61 17.44
N LEU A 22 -8.32 -6.21 16.40
CA LEU A 22 -9.03 -4.92 16.36
C LEU A 22 -10.56 -5.05 16.45
N ALA A 23 -11.13 -6.20 16.09
CA ALA A 23 -12.58 -6.43 16.05
C ALA A 23 -13.03 -7.67 16.85
N GLY A 24 -12.11 -8.50 17.32
CA GLY A 24 -12.41 -9.71 18.09
C GLY A 24 -12.74 -10.94 17.23
N ASP A 25 -12.78 -12.11 17.87
CA ASP A 25 -12.91 -13.40 17.16
C ASP A 25 -14.28 -13.58 16.47
N GLU A 26 -15.38 -13.03 17.00
CA GLU A 26 -16.70 -13.16 16.40
C GLU A 26 -16.76 -12.49 15.01
N ILE A 27 -16.35 -11.21 14.93
CA ILE A 27 -16.30 -10.47 13.66
C ILE A 27 -15.27 -11.09 12.72
N ARG A 28 -14.12 -11.53 13.26
CA ARG A 28 -13.11 -12.24 12.47
C ARG A 28 -13.70 -13.46 11.79
N ASP A 29 -14.38 -14.34 12.53
CA ASP A 29 -14.93 -15.57 11.99
C ASP A 29 -16.01 -15.28 10.94
N GLU A 30 -16.87 -14.29 11.17
CA GLU A 30 -17.87 -13.84 10.18
C GLU A 30 -17.21 -13.30 8.90
N VAL A 31 -16.22 -12.40 9.02
CA VAL A 31 -15.54 -11.81 7.87
C VAL A 31 -14.73 -12.86 7.10
N MET A 32 -14.09 -13.80 7.79
CA MET A 32 -13.23 -14.82 7.20
C MET A 32 -13.99 -16.03 6.63
N ASP A 33 -15.32 -16.10 6.81
CA ASP A 33 -16.14 -17.21 6.30
C ASP A 33 -15.89 -17.48 4.81
N GLY A 34 -15.67 -18.75 4.48
CA GLY A 34 -15.36 -19.22 3.12
C GLY A 34 -13.90 -19.06 2.66
N SER A 35 -12.96 -18.67 3.52
CA SER A 35 -11.55 -18.48 3.15
C SER A 35 -10.68 -19.75 3.15
N ASP A 36 -11.13 -20.86 3.74
CA ASP A 36 -10.29 -22.01 4.10
C ASP A 36 -9.52 -22.63 2.92
N ASN A 37 -10.12 -22.60 1.73
CA ASN A 37 -9.58 -23.21 0.52
C ASN A 37 -8.90 -22.21 -0.42
N LEU A 38 -8.88 -20.92 -0.09
CA LEU A 38 -8.23 -19.91 -0.91
C LEU A 38 -6.71 -20.06 -0.84
N SER A 39 -6.08 -19.95 -1.99
CA SER A 39 -4.63 -20.04 -2.17
C SER A 39 -4.23 -19.33 -3.45
N GLU A 40 -2.93 -19.22 -3.69
CA GLU A 40 -2.40 -18.70 -4.96
C GLU A 40 -2.85 -19.50 -6.19
N ALA A 41 -3.26 -20.77 -6.02
CA ALA A 41 -3.80 -21.60 -7.10
C ALA A 41 -5.30 -21.40 -7.35
N THR A 42 -6.00 -20.61 -6.52
CA THR A 42 -7.42 -20.34 -6.69
C THR A 42 -7.65 -19.39 -7.87
N GLU A 43 -8.72 -19.62 -8.64
CA GLU A 43 -9.07 -18.78 -9.78
C GLU A 43 -9.25 -17.31 -9.35
N PRO A 44 -8.67 -16.33 -10.09
CA PRO A 44 -8.71 -14.92 -9.69
C PRO A 44 -10.12 -14.39 -9.44
N LEU A 45 -11.10 -14.80 -10.25
CA LEU A 45 -12.49 -14.37 -10.10
C LEU A 45 -13.10 -14.85 -8.77
N GLU A 46 -12.77 -16.07 -8.34
CA GLU A 46 -13.22 -16.62 -7.05
C GLU A 46 -12.61 -15.85 -5.88
N VAL A 47 -11.30 -15.55 -5.94
CA VAL A 47 -10.61 -14.72 -4.94
C VAL A 47 -11.25 -13.33 -4.86
N ILE A 48 -11.52 -12.70 -6.00
CA ILE A 48 -12.13 -11.35 -6.06
C ILE A 48 -13.54 -11.36 -5.46
N HIS A 49 -14.36 -12.36 -5.80
CA HIS A 49 -15.70 -12.50 -5.24
C HIS A 49 -15.68 -12.69 -3.72
N TRP A 50 -14.78 -13.54 -3.22
CA TRP A 50 -14.62 -13.72 -1.78
C TRP A 50 -14.18 -12.43 -1.09
N ILE A 51 -13.18 -11.71 -1.63
CA ILE A 51 -12.72 -10.44 -1.05
C ILE A 51 -13.84 -9.41 -1.02
N ARG A 52 -14.64 -9.31 -2.09
CA ARG A 52 -15.80 -8.42 -2.12
C ARG A 52 -16.74 -8.72 -0.95
N GLY A 53 -17.14 -9.98 -0.78
CA GLY A 53 -18.02 -10.39 0.32
C GLY A 53 -17.39 -10.17 1.70
N ALA A 54 -16.09 -10.45 1.86
CA ALA A 54 -15.38 -10.21 3.11
C ALA A 54 -15.32 -8.72 3.47
N MET A 55 -15.08 -7.85 2.48
CA MET A 55 -15.10 -6.40 2.68
C MET A 55 -16.49 -5.88 3.01
N GLU A 56 -17.55 -6.40 2.38
CA GLU A 56 -18.94 -6.04 2.71
C GLU A 56 -19.29 -6.42 4.17
N ARG A 57 -18.90 -7.63 4.61
CA ARG A 57 -19.06 -8.05 6.02
C ARG A 57 -18.26 -7.18 6.98
N LEU A 58 -17.04 -6.81 6.62
CA LEU A 58 -16.20 -5.93 7.42
C LEU A 58 -16.85 -4.55 7.57
N GLU A 59 -17.25 -3.92 6.46
CA GLU A 59 -17.89 -2.60 6.43
C GLU A 59 -19.20 -2.54 7.23
N ALA A 60 -19.93 -3.65 7.32
CA ALA A 60 -21.16 -3.75 8.11
C ALA A 60 -20.91 -3.86 9.61
N ASN A 61 -19.76 -4.37 10.04
CA ASN A 61 -19.49 -4.75 11.43
C ASN A 61 -18.54 -3.81 12.18
N VAL A 62 -17.79 -2.93 11.49
CA VAL A 62 -16.83 -2.03 12.12
C VAL A 62 -17.00 -0.57 11.68
N ASP A 63 -16.56 0.36 12.53
CA ASP A 63 -16.51 1.77 12.17
C ASP A 63 -15.39 2.05 11.14
N GLN A 64 -15.44 3.24 10.54
CA GLN A 64 -14.49 3.64 9.49
C GLN A 64 -13.03 3.67 9.99
N GLY A 65 -12.76 4.02 11.25
CA GLY A 65 -11.42 4.00 11.82
C GLY A 65 -10.88 2.59 11.95
N SER A 66 -11.67 1.68 12.53
CA SER A 66 -11.33 0.26 12.66
C SER A 66 -11.11 -0.39 11.29
N LEU A 67 -11.97 -0.12 10.30
CA LEU A 67 -11.81 -0.61 8.93
C LEU A 67 -10.46 -0.21 8.33
N ARG A 68 -10.08 1.07 8.46
CA ARG A 68 -8.83 1.60 7.92
C ARG A 68 -7.63 0.93 8.56
N SER A 69 -7.66 0.78 9.89
CA SER A 69 -6.60 0.13 10.66
C SER A 69 -6.43 -1.35 10.31
N ILE A 70 -7.54 -2.09 10.23
CA ILE A 70 -7.53 -3.51 9.84
C ILE A 70 -6.93 -3.68 8.45
N MET A 71 -7.42 -2.91 7.46
CA MET A 71 -6.92 -3.01 6.10
C MET A 71 -5.47 -2.57 5.97
N ALA A 72 -5.06 -1.49 6.64
CA ALA A 72 -3.67 -1.05 6.65
C ALA A 72 -2.72 -2.10 7.25
N GLY A 73 -3.15 -2.85 8.28
CA GLY A 73 -2.38 -3.95 8.86
C GLY A 73 -2.13 -5.12 7.90
N CYS A 74 -2.92 -5.25 6.84
CA CYS A 74 -2.77 -6.29 5.83
C CYS A 74 -1.66 -6.02 4.80
N ALA A 75 -1.04 -4.82 4.84
CA ALA A 75 -0.10 -4.35 3.83
C ALA A 75 1.06 -5.29 3.53
N CYS A 76 1.56 -5.24 2.30
CA CYS A 76 2.93 -5.65 2.04
C CYS A 76 3.84 -4.59 2.68
N GLN A 77 4.85 -5.02 3.43
CA GLN A 77 5.69 -4.12 4.21
C GLN A 77 6.92 -3.68 3.42
N TYR A 78 7.37 -2.44 3.66
CA TYR A 78 8.70 -2.00 3.25
C TYR A 78 9.74 -2.67 4.17
N PRO A 79 10.91 -3.12 3.66
CA PRO A 79 11.92 -3.75 4.52
C PRO A 79 12.37 -2.79 5.62
N THR A 80 12.17 -3.17 6.88
CA THR A 80 12.54 -2.31 8.02
C THR A 80 14.05 -2.11 8.11
N SER A 81 14.85 -3.06 7.62
CA SER A 81 16.31 -2.94 7.50
C SER A 81 16.73 -1.73 6.67
N ASP A 82 15.93 -1.34 5.69
CA ASP A 82 16.21 -0.24 4.76
C ASP A 82 15.81 1.13 5.36
N LEU A 83 15.29 1.13 6.60
CA LEU A 83 14.85 2.31 7.35
C LEU A 83 15.66 2.55 8.64
N GLU A 84 16.61 1.67 8.99
CA GLU A 84 17.33 1.71 10.27
C GLU A 84 18.19 2.96 10.46
N ASP A 85 18.79 3.47 9.39
CA ASP A 85 19.56 4.71 9.41
C ASP A 85 18.65 5.95 9.48
N LEU A 86 17.52 5.97 8.76
CA LEU A 86 16.52 7.04 8.90
C LEU A 86 15.96 7.11 10.32
N ARG A 87 15.65 5.95 10.92
CA ARG A 87 15.18 5.87 12.30
C ARG A 87 16.21 6.44 13.28
N ARG A 88 17.48 6.07 13.14
CA ARG A 88 18.58 6.60 13.97
C ARG A 88 18.74 8.11 13.79
N GLU A 89 18.63 8.60 12.56
CA GLU A 89 18.70 10.02 12.29
C GLU A 89 17.52 10.77 12.92
N TYR A 90 16.29 10.24 12.83
CA TYR A 90 15.14 10.85 13.47
C TYR A 90 15.28 10.86 14.99
N GLU A 91 15.77 9.76 15.58
CA GLU A 91 15.99 9.67 17.02
C GLU A 91 16.97 10.74 17.53
N ALA A 92 18.04 11.00 16.76
CA ALA A 92 19.10 11.94 17.11
C ALA A 92 18.71 13.41 16.84
N SER A 93 18.10 13.69 15.69
CA SER A 93 17.82 15.07 15.24
C SER A 93 16.44 15.57 15.63
N ARG A 94 15.46 14.65 15.72
CA ARG A 94 14.02 14.94 15.77
C ARG A 94 13.53 15.83 14.61
N ASP A 95 14.29 15.91 13.53
CA ASP A 95 13.96 16.74 12.36
C ASP A 95 13.35 15.88 11.26
N ILE A 96 12.03 15.99 11.10
CA ILE A 96 11.28 15.28 10.05
C ILE A 96 11.78 15.63 8.65
N ASN A 97 12.25 16.85 8.42
CA ASN A 97 12.71 17.28 7.10
C ASN A 97 14.02 16.60 6.71
N VAL A 98 14.89 16.31 7.69
CA VAL A 98 16.14 15.58 7.43
C VAL A 98 15.82 14.17 6.97
N VAL A 99 14.99 13.44 7.73
CA VAL A 99 14.66 12.05 7.40
C VAL A 99 13.78 11.91 6.16
N HIS A 100 12.93 12.90 5.88
CA HIS A 100 12.20 12.97 4.61
C HIS A 100 13.16 13.09 3.43
N ARG A 101 14.18 13.96 3.50
CA ARG A 101 15.21 14.08 2.45
C ARG A 101 15.99 12.77 2.29
N MET A 102 16.37 12.12 3.39
CA MET A 102 17.05 10.81 3.33
C MET A 102 16.18 9.75 2.65
N LEU A 103 14.89 9.68 2.97
CA LEU A 103 13.97 8.74 2.34
C LEU A 103 13.82 9.02 0.84
N GLN A 104 13.82 10.29 0.45
CA GLN A 104 13.80 10.70 -0.96
C GLN A 104 15.10 10.28 -1.66
N GLU A 105 16.26 10.48 -1.04
CA GLU A 105 17.56 10.05 -1.57
C GLU A 105 17.63 8.52 -1.73
N HIS A 106 17.13 7.76 -0.75
CA HIS A 106 17.02 6.29 -0.82
C HIS A 106 16.15 5.85 -2.00
N PHE A 107 15.01 6.52 -2.19
CA PHE A 107 14.12 6.23 -3.31
C PHE A 107 14.80 6.51 -4.66
N GLU A 108 15.51 7.63 -4.80
CA GLU A 108 16.25 7.94 -6.03
C GLU A 108 17.38 6.97 -6.32
N VAL A 109 18.10 6.51 -5.28
CA VAL A 109 19.09 5.43 -5.40
C VAL A 109 18.43 4.14 -5.88
N LEU A 110 17.27 3.77 -5.33
CA LEU A 110 16.52 2.59 -5.80
C LEU A 110 16.12 2.72 -7.27
N LEU A 111 15.66 3.90 -7.72
CA LEU A 111 15.30 4.12 -9.12
C LEU A 111 16.50 3.95 -10.06
N ARG A 112 17.67 4.48 -9.69
CA ARG A 112 18.88 4.40 -10.52
C ARG A 112 19.55 3.03 -10.45
N ASP A 113 19.83 2.56 -9.25
CA ASP A 113 20.80 1.47 -9.05
C ASP A 113 20.10 0.11 -9.01
N THR A 114 18.84 0.06 -8.54
CA THR A 114 18.06 -1.19 -8.48
C THR A 114 17.17 -1.37 -9.70
N LEU A 115 16.46 -0.32 -10.12
CA LEU A 115 15.58 -0.38 -11.29
C LEU A 115 16.29 -0.04 -12.60
N GLY A 116 17.52 0.48 -12.56
CA GLY A 116 18.31 0.76 -13.75
C GLY A 116 17.70 1.85 -14.63
N LEU A 117 16.95 2.80 -14.05
CA LEU A 117 16.27 3.82 -14.84
C LEU A 117 17.25 4.90 -15.33
N GLU A 118 17.07 5.30 -16.60
CA GLU A 118 17.80 6.42 -17.19
C GLU A 118 17.52 7.72 -16.43
N LYS A 119 18.52 8.62 -16.42
CA LYS A 119 18.50 9.86 -15.62
C LYS A 119 17.28 10.73 -15.88
N GLU A 120 16.86 10.83 -17.15
CA GLU A 120 15.69 11.63 -17.56
C GLU A 120 14.40 11.07 -16.97
N LEU A 121 14.26 9.74 -16.92
CA LEU A 121 13.08 9.10 -16.35
C LEU A 121 13.07 9.21 -14.82
N VAL A 122 14.24 9.11 -14.17
CA VAL A 122 14.35 9.38 -12.73
C VAL A 122 13.88 10.79 -12.42
N ALA A 123 14.36 11.78 -13.19
CA ALA A 123 13.94 13.17 -13.03
C ALA A 123 12.43 13.35 -13.22
N GLU A 124 11.83 12.71 -14.23
CA GLU A 124 10.38 12.74 -14.45
C GLU A 124 9.59 12.16 -13.27
N VAL A 125 10.02 11.03 -12.71
CA VAL A 125 9.36 10.39 -11.55
C VAL A 125 9.43 11.32 -10.33
N VAL A 126 10.60 11.91 -10.06
CA VAL A 126 10.81 12.84 -8.93
C VAL A 126 10.00 14.12 -9.11
N GLU A 127 9.97 14.71 -10.31
CA GLU A 127 9.19 15.91 -10.61
C GLU A 127 7.68 15.71 -10.40
N LYS A 128 7.17 14.50 -10.69
CA LYS A 128 5.78 14.12 -10.41
C LYS A 128 5.50 13.89 -8.92
N GLY A 129 6.51 13.93 -8.05
CA GLY A 129 6.38 13.63 -6.63
C GLY A 129 5.99 12.18 -6.34
N TRP A 130 6.34 11.26 -7.25
CA TRP A 130 6.09 9.83 -7.07
C TRP A 130 7.18 9.21 -6.20
N GLY A 131 6.80 8.36 -5.25
CA GLY A 131 7.77 7.61 -4.46
C GLY A 131 7.33 7.27 -3.04
N THR A 132 8.28 6.76 -2.27
CA THR A 132 8.11 6.39 -0.85
C THR A 132 8.10 7.59 0.08
N ALA A 133 8.91 8.62 -0.21
CA ALA A 133 9.03 9.81 0.63
C ALA A 133 7.79 10.73 0.59
N GLY A 134 7.08 10.76 -0.55
CA GLY A 134 5.98 11.69 -0.77
C GLY A 134 6.42 13.16 -0.73
N VAL A 135 5.44 14.06 -0.78
CA VAL A 135 5.67 15.51 -0.81
C VAL A 135 4.89 16.17 0.33
N PHE A 136 5.55 17.06 1.09
CA PHE A 136 4.87 17.85 2.11
C PHE A 136 3.79 18.78 1.52
N GLN A 137 2.62 18.77 2.12
CA GLN A 137 1.54 19.72 1.92
C GLN A 137 1.09 20.22 3.30
N GLY A 138 1.69 21.32 3.76
CA GLY A 138 1.53 21.78 5.14
C GLY A 138 2.15 20.78 6.12
N ASP A 139 1.34 20.27 7.05
CA ASP A 139 1.74 19.30 8.08
C ASP A 139 1.51 17.83 7.67
N THR A 140 1.08 17.60 6.44
CA THR A 140 0.73 16.28 5.92
C THR A 140 1.68 15.90 4.78
N ILE A 141 2.10 14.64 4.72
CA ILE A 141 2.87 14.12 3.59
C ILE A 141 1.92 13.43 2.62
N ILE A 142 1.95 13.84 1.35
CA ILE A 142 1.18 13.19 0.29
C ILE A 142 2.10 12.28 -0.51
N ALA A 143 1.95 10.97 -0.31
CA ALA A 143 2.67 9.97 -1.08
C ALA A 143 1.87 9.61 -2.33
N THR A 144 2.47 9.84 -3.50
CA THR A 144 1.93 9.36 -4.78
C THR A 144 2.69 8.11 -5.19
N LYS A 145 1.98 7.02 -5.47
CA LYS A 145 2.64 5.76 -5.86
C LYS A 145 3.28 5.91 -7.24
N ILE A 146 4.47 5.32 -7.39
CA ILE A 146 5.01 5.00 -8.70
C ILE A 146 4.23 3.80 -9.28
N PRO A 147 3.99 3.71 -10.60
CA PRO A 147 3.51 2.48 -11.23
C PRO A 147 4.33 1.26 -10.80
N LYS A 148 3.71 0.07 -10.79
CA LYS A 148 4.42 -1.17 -10.44
C LYS A 148 5.70 -1.27 -11.27
N SER A 149 6.85 -1.42 -10.61
CA SER A 149 8.18 -1.29 -11.21
C SER A 149 8.38 -2.16 -12.45
N GLY A 150 7.91 -3.41 -12.42
CA GLY A 150 7.94 -4.32 -13.58
C GLY A 150 7.12 -3.87 -14.79
N TYR A 151 6.26 -2.86 -14.64
CA TYR A 151 5.42 -2.28 -15.68
C TYR A 151 5.67 -0.79 -15.91
N LEU A 152 6.69 -0.17 -15.29
CA LEU A 152 6.88 1.28 -15.37
C LEU A 152 7.03 1.78 -16.82
N VAL A 153 7.87 1.14 -17.61
CA VAL A 153 8.08 1.51 -19.03
C VAL A 153 6.82 1.26 -19.87
N GLU A 154 6.11 0.16 -19.61
CA GLU A 154 4.83 -0.14 -20.28
C GLU A 154 3.78 0.92 -19.95
N TYR A 155 3.65 1.29 -18.67
CA TYR A 155 2.74 2.30 -18.18
C TYR A 155 2.94 3.67 -18.84
N LEU A 156 4.19 4.09 -19.04
CA LEU A 156 4.51 5.37 -19.66
C LEU A 156 4.09 5.42 -21.14
N ARG A 157 4.13 4.27 -21.82
CA ARG A 157 3.73 4.13 -23.23
C ARG A 157 2.25 3.86 -23.42
N GLU A 158 1.57 3.40 -22.37
CA GLU A 158 0.16 3.05 -22.42
C GLU A 158 -0.74 4.30 -22.55
N THR A 159 -1.72 4.20 -23.44
CA THR A 159 -2.70 5.25 -23.78
C THR A 159 -4.13 4.86 -23.43
N HIS A 160 -4.44 3.56 -23.36
CA HIS A 160 -5.75 3.05 -22.97
C HIS A 160 -5.95 3.19 -21.46
N PRO A 161 -6.94 4.00 -20.98
CA PRO A 161 -7.06 4.33 -19.56
C PRO A 161 -7.26 3.12 -18.64
N GLU A 162 -8.00 2.11 -19.07
CA GLU A 162 -8.26 0.90 -18.28
C GLU A 162 -6.99 0.06 -18.10
N ARG A 163 -6.26 -0.19 -19.19
CA ARG A 163 -4.98 -0.89 -19.16
C ARG A 163 -3.95 -0.13 -18.33
N LYS A 164 -3.93 1.20 -18.46
CA LYS A 164 -3.04 2.08 -17.69
C LYS A 164 -3.26 1.93 -16.17
N ARG A 165 -4.51 1.97 -15.72
CA ARG A 165 -4.89 1.72 -14.32
C ARG A 165 -4.52 0.31 -13.86
N GLN A 166 -4.73 -0.68 -14.72
CA GLN A 166 -4.39 -2.08 -14.44
C GLN A 166 -2.89 -2.25 -14.15
N ILE A 167 -2.02 -1.82 -15.08
CA ILE A 167 -0.56 -2.02 -14.93
C ILE A 167 0.10 -1.07 -13.93
N TYR A 168 -0.60 0.01 -13.54
CA TYR A 168 -0.18 0.88 -12.46
C TYR A 168 -0.15 0.16 -11.09
N CYS A 169 -1.18 -0.65 -10.81
CA CYS A 169 -1.39 -1.14 -9.45
C CYS A 169 -0.38 -2.21 -9.03
N HIS A 170 0.11 -2.12 -7.79
CA HIS A 170 1.04 -3.09 -7.22
C HIS A 170 0.36 -4.37 -6.74
N CYS A 171 -0.92 -4.29 -6.33
CA CYS A 171 -1.67 -5.43 -5.82
C CYS A 171 -2.15 -6.34 -6.97
N PRO A 172 -1.73 -7.62 -7.04
CA PRO A 172 -2.17 -8.52 -8.12
C PRO A 172 -3.70 -8.64 -8.19
N ARG A 173 -4.36 -8.81 -7.05
CA ARG A 173 -5.83 -8.90 -6.96
C ARG A 173 -6.57 -7.68 -7.52
N VAL A 174 -6.03 -6.47 -7.34
CA VAL A 174 -6.61 -5.26 -7.97
C VAL A 174 -6.35 -5.24 -9.47
N ARG A 175 -5.18 -5.72 -9.94
CA ARG A 175 -4.92 -5.85 -11.37
C ARG A 175 -5.87 -6.85 -12.02
N ASP A 176 -6.15 -7.97 -11.35
CA ASP A 176 -7.07 -9.00 -11.83
C ASP A 176 -8.51 -8.50 -11.84
N ALA A 177 -8.94 -7.79 -10.78
CA ALA A 177 -10.26 -7.16 -10.74
C ALA A 177 -10.44 -6.16 -11.89
N LEU A 178 -9.45 -5.30 -12.14
CA LEU A 178 -9.47 -4.37 -13.26
C LEU A 178 -9.47 -5.10 -14.62
N ALA A 179 -8.74 -6.20 -14.75
CA ALA A 179 -8.71 -7.03 -15.98
C ALA A 179 -10.07 -7.64 -16.30
N LEU A 180 -10.74 -8.14 -15.26
CA LEU A 180 -12.02 -8.85 -15.35
C LEU A 180 -13.21 -7.89 -15.29
N SER A 181 -12.97 -6.58 -15.19
CA SER A 181 -14.01 -5.56 -14.97
C SER A 181 -14.87 -5.81 -13.71
N GLU A 182 -14.27 -6.45 -12.71
CA GLU A 182 -14.87 -6.70 -11.41
C GLU A 182 -14.65 -5.52 -10.46
N LYS A 183 -15.59 -5.32 -9.53
CA LYS A 183 -15.53 -4.24 -8.55
C LYS A 183 -15.04 -4.74 -7.19
N LEU A 184 -14.14 -3.97 -6.58
CA LEU A 184 -13.79 -4.09 -5.16
C LEU A 184 -14.05 -2.74 -4.49
N PRO A 185 -14.45 -2.71 -3.21
CA PRO A 185 -14.67 -1.46 -2.52
C PRO A 185 -13.35 -0.69 -2.37
N SER A 186 -13.41 0.64 -2.43
CA SER A 186 -12.21 1.50 -2.36
C SER A 186 -11.49 1.40 -1.02
N SER A 187 -12.22 1.06 0.05
CA SER A 187 -11.72 0.71 1.38
C SER A 187 -10.63 -0.38 1.33
N TYR A 188 -10.70 -1.29 0.35
CA TYR A 188 -9.69 -2.32 0.15
C TYR A 188 -8.28 -1.73 -0.12
N CYS A 189 -8.21 -0.55 -0.73
CA CYS A 189 -6.94 0.12 -1.02
C CYS A 189 -6.22 0.64 0.23
N TYR A 190 -6.83 0.63 1.41
CA TYR A 190 -6.12 0.89 2.67
C TYR A 190 -5.04 -0.15 2.95
N CYS A 191 -5.14 -1.37 2.40
CA CYS A 191 -4.02 -2.33 2.37
C CYS A 191 -2.79 -1.75 1.66
N GLY A 192 -3.00 -0.93 0.63
CA GLY A 192 -1.93 -0.20 -0.03
C GLY A 192 -1.45 1.04 0.74
N ALA A 193 -2.30 1.65 1.57
CA ALA A 193 -1.93 2.78 2.42
C ALA A 193 -1.07 2.33 3.61
N GLY A 194 -1.30 1.12 4.13
CA GLY A 194 -0.52 0.52 5.21
C GLY A 194 0.98 0.37 4.89
N PHE A 195 1.35 0.27 3.61
CA PHE A 195 2.75 0.30 3.19
C PHE A 195 3.44 1.63 3.58
N TYR A 196 2.75 2.75 3.41
CA TYR A 196 3.26 4.06 3.79
C TYR A 196 3.16 4.31 5.29
N LYS A 197 2.08 3.83 5.93
CA LYS A 197 1.96 3.84 7.39
C LYS A 197 3.18 3.15 8.02
N GLY A 198 3.49 1.93 7.60
CA GLY A 198 4.63 1.16 8.12
C GLY A 198 5.98 1.86 7.97
N ILE A 199 6.23 2.53 6.83
CA ILE A 199 7.47 3.30 6.63
C ILE A 199 7.61 4.38 7.70
N TRP A 200 6.58 5.21 7.89
CA TRP A 200 6.65 6.34 8.80
C TRP A 200 6.56 5.91 10.28
N GLU A 201 5.81 4.87 10.60
CA GLU A 201 5.81 4.31 11.97
C GLU A 201 7.18 3.72 12.34
N GLU A 202 7.88 3.09 11.40
CA GLU A 202 9.22 2.58 11.66
C GLU A 202 10.23 3.71 11.86
N ILE A 203 10.20 4.76 11.02
CA ILE A 203 11.11 5.90 11.16
C ILE A 203 10.85 6.65 12.48
N LEU A 204 9.59 6.91 12.80
CA LEU A 204 9.20 7.79 13.92
C LEU A 204 9.08 7.06 15.26
N GLN A 205 8.92 5.74 15.23
CA GLN A 205 8.58 4.92 16.40
C GLN A 205 7.32 5.43 17.13
N ALA A 206 6.36 5.91 16.33
CA ALA A 206 5.10 6.47 16.78
C ALA A 206 4.00 6.15 15.77
N SER A 207 2.76 6.01 16.22
CA SER A 207 1.62 5.75 15.34
C SER A 207 1.36 6.93 14.41
N VAL A 208 1.12 6.66 13.13
CA VAL A 208 0.71 7.67 12.13
C VAL A 208 -0.63 7.31 11.51
N ASP A 209 -1.43 8.29 11.13
CA ASP A 209 -2.68 8.03 10.42
C ASP A 209 -2.47 8.13 8.91
N VAL A 210 -3.19 7.30 8.15
CA VAL A 210 -3.18 7.35 6.69
C VAL A 210 -4.58 7.44 6.12
N GLU A 211 -4.71 8.18 5.03
CA GLU A 211 -5.96 8.33 4.27
C GLU A 211 -5.71 8.08 2.78
N VAL A 212 -6.54 7.23 2.17
CA VAL A 212 -6.52 7.04 0.71
C VAL A 212 -7.27 8.19 0.05
N LEU A 213 -6.55 9.06 -0.65
CA LEU A 213 -7.11 10.23 -1.34
C LEU A 213 -7.51 9.91 -2.79
N GLU A 214 -6.74 9.05 -3.45
CA GLU A 214 -6.97 8.66 -4.84
C GLU A 214 -6.57 7.20 -5.03
N SER A 215 -7.31 6.48 -5.87
CA SER A 215 -6.98 5.10 -6.23
C SER A 215 -7.40 4.77 -7.65
N VAL A 216 -6.52 4.07 -8.37
CA VAL A 216 -6.85 3.52 -9.69
C VAL A 216 -7.98 2.48 -9.64
N LEU A 217 -8.19 1.81 -8.50
CA LEU A 217 -9.34 0.91 -8.31
C LEU A 217 -10.67 1.68 -8.37
N ALA A 218 -10.68 2.92 -7.87
CA ALA A 218 -11.84 3.81 -7.87
C ALA A 218 -11.93 4.67 -9.15
N GLY A 219 -11.12 4.37 -10.18
CA GLY A 219 -11.09 5.10 -11.45
C GLY A 219 -10.14 6.29 -11.51
N GLY A 220 -9.36 6.56 -10.45
CA GLY A 220 -8.33 7.59 -10.44
C GLY A 220 -7.21 7.32 -11.45
N GLU A 221 -6.39 8.34 -11.71
CA GLU A 221 -5.25 8.21 -12.64
C GLU A 221 -4.02 7.66 -11.92
N VAL A 222 -3.89 7.98 -10.62
CA VAL A 222 -2.82 7.52 -9.74
C VAL A 222 -3.39 7.09 -8.39
N CYS A 223 -2.53 6.54 -7.52
CA CYS A 223 -2.88 6.31 -6.13
C CYS A 223 -2.16 7.32 -5.23
N LYS A 224 -2.91 8.04 -4.41
CA LYS A 224 -2.40 9.01 -3.44
C LYS A 224 -2.82 8.63 -2.03
N VAL A 225 -1.87 8.72 -1.10
CA VAL A 225 -2.08 8.46 0.32
C VAL A 225 -1.60 9.67 1.10
N ALA A 226 -2.49 10.28 1.89
CA ALA A 226 -2.09 11.24 2.92
C ALA A 226 -1.53 10.48 4.12
N ILE A 227 -0.43 10.97 4.66
CA ILE A 227 0.19 10.50 5.90
C ILE A 227 0.15 11.67 6.88
N HIS A 228 -0.65 11.51 7.94
CA HIS A 228 -0.79 12.49 8.99
C HIS A 228 0.20 12.18 10.10
N LEU A 229 1.17 13.06 10.26
CA LEU A 229 2.23 12.93 11.26
C LEU A 229 1.69 13.23 12.66
N PRO A 230 2.28 12.62 13.71
CA PRO A 230 1.95 12.95 15.09
C PRO A 230 2.19 14.43 15.38
N GLU A 231 1.39 15.02 16.25
CA GLU A 231 1.52 16.44 16.62
C GLU A 231 2.90 16.78 17.19
N ALA A 232 3.54 15.82 17.88
CA ALA A 232 4.90 15.98 18.40
C ALA A 232 6.00 16.04 17.32
N CYS A 233 5.66 15.74 16.07
CA CYS A 233 6.57 15.71 14.92
C CYS A 233 6.34 16.90 13.96
N LYS A 234 5.32 17.73 14.21
CA LYS A 234 5.01 18.94 13.45
C LYS A 234 5.78 20.13 14.03
#